data_AF-A0A954C4Q7-F1
#
_entry.id   AF-A0A954C4Q7-F1
#
_cell.length_a   1.000
_cell.length_b   1.000
_cell.length_c   1.000
_cell.angle_alpha   90.00
_cell.angle_beta   90.00
_cell.angle_gamma   90.00
#
_symmetry.space_group_name_H-M   'P 1'
#
loop_
_entity.id
_entity.type
_entity.pdbx_description
1 polymer ?
#
loop_
_entity_poly.entity_id
_entity_poly.type
_entity_poly.pdbx_seq_one_letter_code
_entity_poly.pdbx_strand_id
1 'polypeptide(L)'
;MTSKPGFAALCLGLALVTSAASAAPLGSREFNKLKKDALRAVATRQYGSLRSVLGELAQDDSERALELMSQLVVAAPEVFEAAVEAAASMSSDEVKDELLKQLDRSSSKPWEKIFFVEVAAKVGGETAVSGLTAALGAHKRQPEVARAAVHLIAEGKVVKAVDGLIDLLGELEGGKDEESLLTSQVRDALSAITGESFATAELYRSFWAPRKASFRPVTGGQPKGWEGTSERKRPTFFGSEIRSNRVVFVIDVSGSMHAADPPPRERTGSPGGRQGPKTGAGEGGAEEPPEATSRVRIDRAKYQLAQAIKALPPSAKFTILAYSGAMLPPGSAQGGDPDALLPPVIGGFEWLQAWQPKLTSASDRSKSSAAAWIDELKANGSTFTYNALRAAFEVTDADTIVLLSDGAPTEIDRATGQPMSPEQILEKIEALNRFKRLRIDTFGFDTANSGRAAIPGFGPSGADLDQFMRDLAKSNGGAYTQIR
;
A
#
# COMPACT_ATOMS: atom_id res chain seq x y z
N MET A 1 29.51 -59.33 -1.56
CA MET A 1 29.74 -58.08 -2.30
C MET A 1 28.68 -58.01 -3.38
N THR A 2 27.55 -57.39 -3.04
CA THR A 2 26.33 -57.40 -3.85
C THR A 2 26.12 -56.01 -4.45
N SER A 3 26.01 -55.98 -5.77
CA SER A 3 25.71 -54.81 -6.59
C SER A 3 24.29 -54.29 -6.34
N LYS A 4 24.14 -52.98 -6.16
CA LYS A 4 22.85 -52.27 -6.30
C LYS A 4 22.97 -51.25 -7.43
N PRO A 5 22.03 -51.21 -8.39
CA PRO A 5 21.77 -50.03 -9.20
C PRO A 5 20.67 -49.19 -8.53
N GLY A 6 20.93 -47.89 -8.33
CA GLY A 6 19.96 -46.93 -7.78
C GLY A 6 19.38 -46.06 -8.90
N PHE A 7 18.07 -46.24 -9.10
CA PHE A 7 17.14 -45.52 -9.96
C PHE A 7 17.45 -44.03 -10.23
N ALA A 8 17.54 -43.68 -11.52
CA ALA A 8 17.27 -42.33 -12.00
C ALA A 8 15.75 -42.16 -12.18
N ALA A 9 15.13 -41.31 -11.36
CA ALA A 9 13.74 -40.92 -11.53
C ALA A 9 13.67 -39.78 -12.57
N LEU A 10 13.24 -40.16 -13.78
CA LEU A 10 12.90 -39.25 -14.86
C LEU A 10 11.54 -38.60 -14.54
N CYS A 11 11.53 -37.37 -14.02
CA CYS A 11 10.31 -36.58 -13.87
C CYS A 11 9.84 -36.10 -15.26
N LEU A 12 9.06 -36.93 -15.95
CA LEU A 12 8.30 -36.53 -17.12
C LEU A 12 7.11 -35.68 -16.64
N GLY A 13 7.29 -34.35 -16.62
CA GLY A 13 6.19 -33.41 -16.42
C GLY A 13 5.28 -33.43 -17.63
N LEU A 14 4.17 -34.15 -17.55
CA LEU A 14 3.11 -34.13 -18.54
C LEU A 14 2.39 -32.78 -18.46
N ALA A 15 2.85 -31.79 -19.23
CA ALA A 15 2.09 -30.57 -19.46
C ALA A 15 0.89 -30.93 -20.35
N LEU A 16 -0.24 -31.24 -19.73
CA LEU A 16 -1.54 -31.24 -20.41
C LEU A 16 -1.87 -29.78 -20.74
N VAL A 17 -1.42 -29.34 -21.92
CA VAL A 17 -2.02 -28.17 -22.58
C VAL A 17 -3.38 -28.62 -23.07
N THR A 18 -4.39 -28.53 -22.22
CA THR A 18 -5.78 -28.55 -22.68
C THR A 18 -5.99 -27.26 -23.44
N SER A 19 -6.02 -27.32 -24.78
CA SER A 19 -6.61 -26.25 -25.57
C SER A 19 -8.05 -26.09 -25.10
N ALA A 20 -8.34 -25.03 -24.36
CA ALA A 20 -9.71 -24.66 -24.04
C ALA A 20 -10.37 -24.33 -25.38
N ALA A 21 -11.15 -25.29 -25.91
CA ALA A 21 -12.13 -24.97 -26.92
C ALA A 21 -13.06 -23.95 -26.27
N SER A 22 -13.18 -22.76 -26.87
CA SER A 22 -14.14 -21.72 -26.47
C SER A 22 -15.48 -22.40 -26.20
N ALA A 23 -15.85 -22.51 -24.93
CA ALA A 23 -17.18 -22.99 -24.58
C ALA A 23 -18.18 -22.02 -25.21
N ALA A 24 -19.31 -22.54 -25.69
CA ALA A 24 -20.38 -21.66 -26.15
C ALA A 24 -20.81 -20.76 -24.96
N PRO A 25 -21.06 -19.46 -25.18
CA PRO A 25 -21.50 -18.55 -24.12
C PRO A 25 -22.71 -19.10 -23.38
N LEU A 26 -22.85 -18.75 -22.10
CA LEU A 26 -23.97 -19.20 -21.27
C LEU A 26 -25.30 -18.73 -21.88
N GLY A 27 -26.33 -19.56 -21.73
CA GLY A 27 -27.67 -19.16 -22.14
C GLY A 27 -28.16 -17.94 -21.34
N SER A 28 -28.92 -17.03 -21.96
CA SER A 28 -29.37 -15.80 -21.30
C SER A 28 -30.13 -16.03 -19.97
N ARG A 29 -30.82 -17.16 -19.82
CA ARG A 29 -31.50 -17.51 -18.56
C ARG A 29 -30.51 -17.84 -17.44
N GLU A 30 -29.45 -18.56 -17.77
CA GLU A 30 -28.40 -18.97 -16.84
C GLU A 30 -27.58 -17.76 -16.40
N PHE A 31 -27.13 -16.95 -17.36
CA PHE A 31 -26.43 -15.69 -17.06
C PHE A 31 -27.24 -14.78 -16.14
N ASN A 32 -28.55 -14.60 -16.43
CA ASN A 32 -29.42 -13.79 -15.57
C ASN A 32 -29.64 -14.38 -14.18
N LYS A 33 -29.58 -15.70 -14.02
CA LYS A 33 -29.62 -16.35 -12.71
C LYS A 33 -28.33 -16.04 -11.94
N LEU A 34 -27.16 -16.24 -12.54
CA LEU A 34 -25.86 -15.92 -11.95
C LEU A 34 -25.77 -14.45 -11.54
N LYS A 35 -26.21 -13.53 -12.40
CA LYS A 35 -26.28 -12.11 -12.06
C LYS A 35 -27.12 -11.84 -10.81
N LYS A 36 -28.30 -12.47 -10.68
CA LYS A 36 -29.15 -12.32 -9.48
C LYS A 36 -28.49 -12.91 -8.24
N ASP A 37 -27.84 -14.05 -8.37
CA ASP A 37 -27.16 -14.72 -7.25
C ASP A 37 -25.93 -13.92 -6.80
N ALA A 38 -25.16 -13.35 -7.73
CA ALA A 38 -24.07 -12.42 -7.43
C ALA A 38 -24.56 -11.19 -6.67
N LEU A 39 -25.60 -10.51 -7.17
CA LEU A 39 -26.18 -9.33 -6.51
C LEU A 39 -26.75 -9.66 -5.13
N ARG A 40 -27.34 -10.85 -4.95
CA ARG A 40 -27.79 -11.32 -3.64
C ARG A 40 -26.59 -11.54 -2.71
N ALA A 41 -25.54 -12.19 -3.17
CA ALA A 41 -24.34 -12.46 -2.39
C ALA A 41 -23.64 -11.17 -1.94
N VAL A 42 -23.59 -10.14 -2.79
CA VAL A 42 -23.15 -8.79 -2.42
C VAL A 42 -24.04 -8.22 -1.30
N ALA A 43 -25.37 -8.21 -1.51
CA ALA A 43 -26.30 -7.65 -0.54
C ALA A 43 -26.28 -8.34 0.83
N THR A 44 -25.97 -9.64 0.85
CA THR A 44 -25.88 -10.44 2.08
C THR A 44 -24.45 -10.61 2.60
N ARG A 45 -23.45 -9.96 1.98
CA ARG A 45 -22.02 -10.06 2.30
C ARG A 45 -21.48 -11.50 2.32
N GLN A 46 -22.05 -12.37 1.49
CA GLN A 46 -21.63 -13.77 1.34
C GLN A 46 -20.53 -13.91 0.29
N TYR A 47 -19.34 -13.39 0.59
CA TYR A 47 -18.23 -13.32 -0.37
C TYR A 47 -17.73 -14.69 -0.82
N GLY A 48 -17.85 -15.74 0.02
CA GLY A 48 -17.56 -17.12 -0.40
C GLY A 48 -18.44 -17.57 -1.56
N SER A 49 -19.76 -17.34 -1.46
CA SER A 49 -20.71 -17.63 -2.54
C SER A 49 -20.44 -16.78 -3.77
N LEU A 50 -20.11 -15.49 -3.59
CA LEU A 50 -19.81 -14.59 -4.70
C LEU A 50 -18.57 -15.05 -5.48
N ARG A 51 -17.52 -15.55 -4.81
CA ARG A 51 -16.32 -16.13 -5.46
C ARG A 51 -16.68 -17.32 -6.34
N SER A 52 -17.56 -18.21 -5.90
CA SER A 52 -18.04 -19.32 -6.73
C SER A 52 -18.79 -18.83 -7.97
N VAL A 53 -19.67 -17.83 -7.81
CA VAL A 53 -20.42 -17.25 -8.93
C VAL A 53 -19.50 -16.58 -9.95
N LEU A 54 -18.42 -15.93 -9.52
CA LEU A 54 -17.43 -15.34 -10.43
C LEU A 54 -16.77 -16.40 -11.33
N GLY A 55 -16.42 -17.57 -10.76
CA GLY A 55 -15.87 -18.68 -11.53
C GLY A 55 -16.87 -19.25 -12.56
N GLU A 56 -18.16 -19.30 -12.24
CA GLU A 56 -19.21 -19.69 -13.18
C GLU A 56 -19.43 -18.63 -14.27
N LEU A 57 -19.42 -17.34 -13.91
CA LEU A 57 -19.51 -16.23 -14.87
C LEU A 57 -18.36 -16.22 -15.87
N ALA A 58 -17.15 -16.62 -15.47
CA ALA A 58 -16.00 -16.69 -16.37
C ALA A 58 -16.20 -17.66 -17.55
N GLN A 59 -17.03 -18.70 -17.37
CA GLN A 59 -17.33 -19.66 -18.44
C GLN A 59 -18.12 -19.04 -19.60
N ASP A 60 -18.71 -17.86 -19.39
CA ASP A 60 -19.41 -17.13 -20.44
C ASP A 60 -18.47 -16.53 -21.50
N ASP A 61 -17.20 -16.31 -21.13
CA ASP A 61 -16.12 -15.80 -22.01
C ASP A 61 -16.58 -14.66 -22.94
N SER A 62 -17.24 -13.63 -22.38
CA SER A 62 -17.87 -12.54 -23.15
C SER A 62 -17.73 -11.15 -22.50
N GLU A 63 -17.98 -10.09 -23.29
CA GLU A 63 -18.03 -8.69 -22.83
C GLU A 63 -18.98 -8.52 -21.62
N ARG A 64 -20.20 -9.06 -21.67
CA ARG A 64 -21.20 -8.88 -20.60
C ARG A 64 -20.76 -9.50 -19.27
N ALA A 65 -19.97 -10.57 -19.30
CA ALA A 65 -19.46 -11.20 -18.09
C ALA A 65 -18.35 -10.34 -17.48
N LEU A 66 -17.43 -9.85 -18.32
CA LEU A 66 -16.35 -8.95 -17.92
C LEU A 66 -16.92 -7.65 -17.29
N GLU A 67 -17.92 -7.03 -17.92
CA GLU A 67 -18.58 -5.83 -17.39
C GLU A 67 -19.32 -6.10 -16.07
N LEU A 68 -19.94 -7.27 -15.91
CA LEU A 68 -20.60 -7.62 -14.66
C LEU A 68 -19.56 -7.81 -13.54
N MET A 69 -18.43 -8.46 -13.81
CA MET A 69 -17.35 -8.63 -12.84
C MET A 69 -16.78 -7.28 -12.40
N SER A 70 -16.54 -6.35 -13.33
CA SER A 70 -16.04 -5.01 -13.00
C SER A 70 -17.01 -4.23 -12.09
N GLN A 71 -18.32 -4.39 -12.28
CA GLN A 71 -19.33 -3.78 -11.40
C GLN A 71 -19.35 -4.42 -10.00
N LEU A 72 -19.19 -5.75 -9.92
CA LEU A 72 -19.23 -6.49 -8.67
C LEU A 72 -18.05 -6.13 -7.75
N VAL A 73 -16.85 -5.92 -8.29
CA VAL A 73 -15.67 -5.60 -7.47
C VAL A 73 -15.73 -4.23 -6.78
N VAL A 74 -16.62 -3.33 -7.22
CA VAL A 74 -16.89 -2.08 -6.50
C VAL A 74 -17.79 -2.30 -5.31
N ALA A 75 -18.83 -3.12 -5.51
CA ALA A 75 -19.83 -3.38 -4.49
C ALA A 75 -19.30 -4.35 -3.42
N ALA A 76 -18.32 -5.19 -3.78
CA ALA A 76 -17.62 -6.10 -2.89
C ALA A 76 -16.12 -6.17 -3.23
N PRO A 77 -15.30 -5.18 -2.80
CA PRO A 77 -13.86 -5.18 -3.03
C PRO A 77 -13.14 -6.43 -2.49
N GLU A 78 -13.72 -7.12 -1.51
CA GLU A 78 -13.19 -8.35 -0.92
C GLU A 78 -13.11 -9.53 -1.91
N VAL A 79 -13.82 -9.47 -3.03
CA VAL A 79 -13.74 -10.49 -4.11
C VAL A 79 -12.90 -10.04 -5.29
N PHE A 80 -12.19 -8.91 -5.20
CA PHE A 80 -11.44 -8.33 -6.31
C PHE A 80 -10.45 -9.33 -6.93
N GLU A 81 -9.61 -9.97 -6.13
CA GLU A 81 -8.63 -10.97 -6.63
C GLU A 81 -9.32 -12.12 -7.37
N ALA A 82 -10.40 -12.67 -6.79
CA ALA A 82 -11.14 -13.76 -7.42
C ALA A 82 -11.79 -13.32 -8.73
N ALA A 83 -12.25 -12.07 -8.83
CA ALA A 83 -12.79 -11.51 -10.06
C ALA A 83 -11.69 -11.31 -11.12
N VAL A 84 -10.49 -10.87 -10.71
CA VAL A 84 -9.33 -10.77 -11.63
C VAL A 84 -8.92 -12.14 -12.14
N GLU A 85 -8.84 -13.15 -11.26
CA GLU A 85 -8.53 -14.52 -11.66
C GLU A 85 -9.59 -15.12 -12.60
N ALA A 86 -10.87 -14.91 -12.28
CA ALA A 86 -11.99 -15.34 -13.11
C ALA A 86 -11.92 -14.67 -14.49
N ALA A 87 -11.78 -13.35 -14.54
CA ALA A 87 -11.69 -12.60 -15.79
C ALA A 87 -10.44 -12.95 -16.61
N ALA A 88 -9.29 -13.17 -15.96
CA ALA A 88 -8.05 -13.54 -16.66
C ALA A 88 -8.08 -14.98 -17.20
N SER A 89 -8.99 -15.83 -16.70
CA SER A 89 -9.20 -17.19 -17.23
C SER A 89 -10.02 -17.22 -18.53
N MET A 90 -10.70 -16.11 -18.86
CA MET A 90 -11.43 -15.92 -20.11
C MET A 90 -10.42 -15.79 -21.26
N SER A 91 -10.69 -16.47 -22.38
CA SER A 91 -9.66 -16.73 -23.41
C SER A 91 -9.94 -16.08 -24.75
N SER A 92 -11.17 -15.64 -24.98
CA SER A 92 -11.61 -15.07 -26.26
C SER A 92 -10.90 -13.77 -26.60
N ASP A 93 -10.70 -13.54 -27.90
CA ASP A 93 -10.13 -12.28 -28.39
C ASP A 93 -11.13 -11.12 -28.21
N GLU A 94 -12.44 -11.41 -28.22
CA GLU A 94 -13.50 -10.45 -27.88
C GLU A 94 -13.28 -9.85 -26.49
N VAL A 95 -12.99 -10.68 -25.48
CA VAL A 95 -12.76 -10.22 -24.10
C VAL A 95 -11.46 -9.43 -24.00
N LYS A 96 -10.40 -9.82 -24.71
CA LYS A 96 -9.13 -9.08 -24.73
C LYS A 96 -9.30 -7.71 -25.40
N ASP A 97 -10.03 -7.65 -26.51
CA ASP A 97 -10.29 -6.40 -27.23
C ASP A 97 -11.15 -5.46 -26.38
N GLU A 98 -12.18 -5.99 -25.72
CA GLU A 98 -13.02 -5.19 -24.83
C GLU A 98 -12.25 -4.70 -23.60
N LEU A 99 -11.40 -5.54 -23.01
CA LEU A 99 -10.50 -5.18 -21.92
C LEU A 99 -9.64 -3.96 -22.28
N LEU A 100 -8.97 -4.01 -23.44
CA LEU A 100 -8.12 -2.91 -23.91
C LEU A 100 -8.93 -1.65 -24.24
N LYS A 101 -10.10 -1.81 -24.87
CA LYS A 101 -11.03 -0.72 -25.15
C LYS A 101 -11.49 0.01 -23.89
N GLN A 102 -11.77 -0.73 -22.80
CA GLN A 102 -12.17 -0.12 -21.52
C GLN A 102 -11.04 0.63 -20.84
N LEU A 103 -9.78 0.20 -21.02
CA LEU A 103 -8.59 0.91 -20.53
C LEU A 103 -8.37 2.23 -21.25
N ASP A 104 -8.55 2.25 -22.58
CA ASP A 104 -8.38 3.47 -23.40
C ASP A 104 -9.54 4.46 -23.22
N ARG A 105 -10.72 3.98 -22.85
CA ARG A 105 -11.91 4.82 -22.70
C ARG A 105 -11.70 5.90 -21.64
N SER A 106 -11.84 7.16 -22.05
CA SER A 106 -11.61 8.31 -21.14
C SER A 106 -12.69 8.49 -20.07
N SER A 107 -13.89 7.92 -20.28
CA SER A 107 -15.00 8.02 -19.34
C SER A 107 -14.95 6.99 -18.22
N SER A 108 -14.15 5.93 -18.35
CA SER A 108 -14.10 4.86 -17.36
C SER A 108 -13.51 5.36 -16.05
N LYS A 109 -14.08 4.86 -14.95
CA LYS A 109 -13.68 5.28 -13.61
C LYS A 109 -12.32 4.69 -13.25
N PRO A 110 -11.54 5.34 -12.36
CA PRO A 110 -10.22 4.84 -11.99
C PRO A 110 -10.25 3.41 -11.44
N TRP A 111 -11.25 3.08 -10.63
CA TRP A 111 -11.40 1.74 -10.06
C TRP A 111 -11.70 0.67 -11.14
N GLU A 112 -12.45 1.00 -12.20
CA GLU A 112 -12.72 0.10 -13.34
C GLU A 112 -11.42 -0.20 -14.05
N LYS A 113 -10.65 0.87 -14.33
CA LYS A 113 -9.38 0.72 -15.00
C LYS A 113 -8.39 -0.10 -14.18
N ILE A 114 -8.32 0.10 -12.85
CA ILE A 114 -7.44 -0.70 -12.00
C ILE A 114 -7.79 -2.19 -12.10
N PHE A 115 -9.08 -2.55 -12.08
CA PHE A 115 -9.52 -3.92 -12.35
C PHE A 115 -9.02 -4.44 -13.70
N PHE A 116 -9.27 -3.70 -14.78
CA PHE A 116 -8.84 -4.11 -16.12
C PHE A 116 -7.32 -4.17 -16.29
N VAL A 117 -6.56 -3.30 -15.62
CA VAL A 117 -5.08 -3.33 -15.63
C VAL A 117 -4.58 -4.60 -14.95
N GLU A 118 -5.16 -4.99 -13.82
CA GLU A 118 -4.78 -6.23 -13.11
C GLU A 118 -5.15 -7.47 -13.92
N VAL A 119 -6.32 -7.49 -14.57
CA VAL A 119 -6.70 -8.55 -15.51
C VAL A 119 -5.71 -8.63 -16.67
N ALA A 120 -5.37 -7.50 -17.31
CA ALA A 120 -4.41 -7.47 -18.41
C ALA A 120 -3.04 -8.01 -18.00
N ALA A 121 -2.53 -7.60 -16.82
CA ALA A 121 -1.27 -8.09 -16.28
C ALA A 121 -1.30 -9.60 -16.03
N LYS A 122 -2.40 -10.13 -15.48
CA LYS A 122 -2.60 -11.56 -15.20
C LYS A 122 -2.71 -12.40 -16.48
N VAL A 123 -3.41 -11.89 -17.51
CA VAL A 123 -3.49 -12.53 -18.84
C VAL A 123 -2.10 -12.65 -19.47
N GLY A 124 -1.23 -11.64 -19.27
CA GLY A 124 0.14 -11.67 -19.75
C GLY A 124 0.26 -11.37 -21.24
N GLY A 125 1.42 -11.71 -21.81
CA GLY A 125 1.68 -11.57 -23.25
C GLY A 125 1.53 -10.13 -23.77
N GLU A 126 0.98 -9.99 -24.97
CA GLU A 126 0.78 -8.68 -25.61
C GLU A 126 -0.33 -7.86 -24.93
N THR A 127 -1.34 -8.54 -24.37
CA THR A 127 -2.43 -7.90 -23.61
C THR A 127 -1.89 -7.18 -22.38
N ALA A 128 -0.99 -7.82 -21.61
CA ALA A 128 -0.33 -7.16 -20.49
C ALA A 128 0.46 -5.92 -20.93
N VAL A 129 1.26 -6.03 -21.98
CA VAL A 129 2.09 -4.91 -22.46
C VAL A 129 1.22 -3.74 -22.90
N SER A 130 0.18 -4.00 -23.69
CA SER A 130 -0.73 -2.98 -24.20
C SER A 130 -1.52 -2.33 -23.07
N GLY A 131 -2.14 -3.14 -22.21
CA GLY A 131 -2.96 -2.64 -21.10
C GLY A 131 -2.15 -1.84 -20.06
N LEU A 132 -0.96 -2.33 -19.69
CA LEU A 132 -0.08 -1.62 -18.76
C LEU A 132 0.42 -0.31 -19.37
N THR A 133 0.79 -0.29 -20.65
CA THR A 133 1.25 0.94 -21.33
C THR A 133 0.14 1.98 -21.45
N ALA A 134 -1.09 1.56 -21.81
CA ALA A 134 -2.26 2.44 -21.84
C ALA A 134 -2.53 3.07 -20.46
N ALA A 135 -2.40 2.27 -19.39
CA ALA A 135 -2.59 2.72 -18.02
C ALA A 135 -1.52 3.72 -17.54
N LEU A 136 -0.26 3.59 -17.96
CA LEU A 136 0.77 4.61 -17.71
C LEU A 136 0.38 5.97 -18.34
N GLY A 137 -0.19 5.95 -19.55
CA GLY A 137 -0.66 7.14 -20.24
C GLY A 137 -1.78 7.90 -19.51
N ALA A 138 -2.47 7.27 -18.55
CA ALA A 138 -3.55 7.89 -17.79
C ALA A 138 -3.07 8.82 -16.66
N HIS A 139 -1.76 8.90 -16.37
CA HIS A 139 -1.20 9.55 -15.17
C HIS A 139 -1.68 10.99 -14.91
N LYS A 140 -1.92 11.81 -15.95
CA LYS A 140 -2.37 13.21 -15.79
C LYS A 140 -3.78 13.32 -15.21
N ARG A 141 -4.64 12.34 -15.49
CA ARG A 141 -6.06 12.36 -15.10
C ARG A 141 -6.38 11.36 -13.99
N GLN A 142 -5.69 10.23 -13.97
CA GLN A 142 -5.94 9.09 -13.09
C GLN A 142 -4.59 8.53 -12.61
N PRO A 143 -3.84 9.26 -11.75
CA PRO A 143 -2.51 8.85 -11.32
C PRO A 143 -2.51 7.51 -10.57
N GLU A 144 -3.60 7.13 -9.89
CA GLU A 144 -3.80 5.83 -9.26
C GLU A 144 -3.77 4.65 -10.24
N VAL A 145 -4.27 4.84 -11.47
CA VAL A 145 -4.22 3.83 -12.53
C VAL A 145 -2.78 3.65 -13.03
N ALA A 146 -2.05 4.77 -13.20
CA ALA A 146 -0.63 4.73 -13.54
C ALA A 146 0.20 4.07 -12.43
N ARG A 147 -0.08 4.36 -11.15
CA ARG A 147 0.60 3.70 -10.01
C ARG A 147 0.36 2.19 -10.01
N ALA A 148 -0.87 1.74 -10.28
CA ALA A 148 -1.18 0.31 -10.40
C ALA A 148 -0.36 -0.34 -11.54
N ALA A 149 -0.29 0.30 -12.71
CA ALA A 149 0.50 -0.20 -13.82
C ALA A 149 2.00 -0.24 -13.51
N VAL A 150 2.58 0.81 -12.92
CA VAL A 150 4.00 0.84 -12.52
C VAL A 150 4.32 -0.30 -11.56
N HIS A 151 3.47 -0.55 -10.57
CA HIS A 151 3.63 -1.65 -9.62
C HIS A 151 3.63 -3.02 -10.32
N LEU A 152 2.64 -3.29 -11.17
CA LEU A 152 2.52 -4.56 -11.89
C LEU A 152 3.65 -4.78 -12.91
N ILE A 153 4.11 -3.71 -13.57
CA ILE A 153 5.29 -3.77 -14.47
C ILE A 153 6.53 -4.16 -13.67
N ALA A 154 6.74 -3.56 -12.50
CA ALA A 154 7.90 -3.85 -11.64
C ALA A 154 7.85 -5.28 -11.08
N GLU A 155 6.70 -5.69 -10.54
CA GLU A 155 6.50 -7.02 -9.97
C GLU A 155 6.64 -8.12 -11.03
N GLY A 156 5.95 -7.98 -12.17
CA GLY A 156 6.01 -8.93 -13.28
C GLY A 156 7.30 -8.82 -14.11
N LYS A 157 8.16 -7.83 -13.83
CA LYS A 157 9.36 -7.49 -14.61
C LYS A 157 9.08 -7.43 -16.11
N VAL A 158 8.02 -6.71 -16.49
CA VAL A 158 7.50 -6.65 -17.86
C VAL A 158 8.45 -5.82 -18.73
N VAL A 159 9.50 -6.46 -19.25
CA VAL A 159 10.59 -5.81 -20.01
C VAL A 159 10.08 -4.98 -21.19
N LYS A 160 9.06 -5.48 -21.91
CA LYS A 160 8.47 -4.79 -23.05
C LYS A 160 7.78 -3.46 -22.69
N ALA A 161 7.42 -3.26 -21.41
CA ALA A 161 6.80 -2.03 -20.93
C ALA A 161 7.83 -0.97 -20.44
N VAL A 162 9.14 -1.27 -20.48
CA VAL A 162 10.19 -0.33 -20.04
C VAL A 162 10.20 0.95 -20.87
N ASP A 163 9.95 0.88 -22.19
CA ASP A 163 9.82 2.08 -23.03
C ASP A 163 8.74 3.04 -22.45
N GLY A 164 7.57 2.51 -22.06
CA GLY A 164 6.50 3.29 -21.45
C GLY A 164 6.85 3.88 -20.08
N LEU A 165 7.65 3.18 -19.25
CA LEU A 165 8.14 3.73 -17.98
C LEU A 165 9.12 4.90 -18.20
N ILE A 166 10.01 4.78 -19.19
CA ILE A 166 10.97 5.84 -19.54
C ILE A 166 10.24 7.07 -20.08
N ASP A 167 9.23 6.87 -20.93
CA ASP A 167 8.42 7.96 -21.46
C ASP A 167 7.64 8.67 -20.36
N LEU A 168 7.01 7.91 -19.45
CA LEU A 168 6.34 8.47 -18.28
C LEU A 168 7.32 9.26 -17.39
N LEU A 169 8.53 8.73 -17.12
CA LEU A 169 9.55 9.47 -16.38
C LEU A 169 9.86 10.81 -17.05
N GLY A 170 10.02 10.82 -18.38
CA GLY A 170 10.29 12.03 -19.14
C GLY A 170 9.14 13.05 -19.08
N GLU A 171 7.89 12.61 -18.98
CA GLU A 171 6.74 13.53 -18.79
C GLU A 171 6.64 14.10 -17.37
N LEU A 172 7.15 13.38 -16.37
CA LEU A 172 7.14 13.81 -14.96
C LEU A 172 8.32 14.72 -14.61
N GLU A 173 9.43 14.64 -15.35
CA GLU A 173 10.62 15.47 -15.17
C GLU A 173 10.37 16.96 -15.42
N GLY A 174 10.95 17.83 -14.57
CA GLY A 174 10.85 19.28 -14.70
C GLY A 174 9.46 19.87 -14.45
N GLY A 175 8.47 19.04 -14.14
CA GLY A 175 7.10 19.44 -13.83
C GLY A 175 6.83 19.55 -12.33
N LYS A 176 5.61 19.97 -11.99
CA LYS A 176 5.09 20.03 -10.61
C LYS A 176 5.09 18.66 -9.89
N ASP A 177 5.15 17.57 -10.66
CA ASP A 177 5.09 16.20 -10.18
C ASP A 177 6.46 15.50 -10.17
N GLU A 178 7.57 16.22 -10.43
CA GLU A 178 8.94 15.66 -10.37
C GLU A 178 9.22 14.97 -9.03
N GLU A 179 8.64 15.50 -7.96
CA GLU A 179 8.79 15.02 -6.58
C GLU A 179 7.54 14.25 -6.08
N SER A 180 6.69 13.79 -6.99
CA SER A 180 5.53 12.98 -6.66
C SER A 180 5.90 11.53 -6.29
N LEU A 181 5.01 10.84 -5.58
CA LEU A 181 5.13 9.41 -5.34
C LEU A 181 5.28 8.62 -6.65
N LEU A 182 4.50 8.97 -7.69
CA LEU A 182 4.53 8.29 -8.97
C LEU A 182 5.94 8.34 -9.60
N THR A 183 6.60 9.50 -9.58
CA THR A 183 7.96 9.63 -10.11
C THR A 183 8.95 8.74 -9.36
N SER A 184 8.83 8.66 -8.04
CA SER A 184 9.68 7.75 -7.24
C SER A 184 9.41 6.28 -7.58
N GLN A 185 8.15 5.89 -7.77
CA GLN A 185 7.78 4.52 -8.14
C GLN A 185 8.25 4.15 -9.55
N VAL A 186 8.20 5.07 -10.51
CA VAL A 186 8.73 4.84 -11.86
C VAL A 186 10.23 4.60 -11.82
N ARG A 187 10.98 5.40 -11.04
CA ARG A 187 12.42 5.21 -10.84
C ARG A 187 12.72 3.87 -10.17
N ASP A 188 11.99 3.52 -9.12
CA ASP A 188 12.14 2.25 -8.42
C ASP A 188 11.82 1.06 -9.37
N ALA A 189 10.79 1.16 -10.20
CA ALA A 189 10.41 0.15 -11.19
C ALA A 189 11.48 -0.03 -12.28
N LEU A 190 11.98 1.07 -12.83
CA LEU A 190 13.08 1.06 -13.80
C LEU A 190 14.32 0.41 -13.19
N SER A 191 14.65 0.74 -11.94
CA SER A 191 15.80 0.15 -11.25
C SER A 191 15.60 -1.34 -10.95
N ALA A 192 14.40 -1.75 -10.53
CA ALA A 192 14.07 -3.14 -10.27
C ALA A 192 14.17 -4.03 -11.53
N ILE A 193 13.85 -3.48 -12.70
CA ILE A 193 13.91 -4.21 -13.97
C ILE A 193 15.33 -4.17 -14.56
N THR A 194 15.93 -2.98 -14.61
CA THR A 194 17.19 -2.74 -15.33
C THR A 194 18.44 -3.01 -14.49
N GLY A 195 18.34 -2.94 -13.16
CA GLY A 195 19.47 -2.98 -12.23
C GLY A 195 20.28 -1.69 -12.15
N GLU A 196 19.94 -0.70 -12.97
CA GLU A 196 20.65 0.57 -13.05
C GLU A 196 19.80 1.70 -12.45
N SER A 197 20.44 2.82 -12.13
CA SER A 197 19.77 3.97 -11.54
C SER A 197 20.32 5.24 -12.17
N PHE A 198 19.53 5.83 -13.07
CA PHE A 198 19.91 7.05 -13.78
C PHE A 198 19.09 8.26 -13.34
N ALA A 199 19.71 9.43 -13.44
CA ALA A 199 19.11 10.69 -13.01
C ALA A 199 17.93 11.14 -13.87
N THR A 200 17.99 10.88 -15.18
CA THR A 200 17.04 11.40 -16.16
C THR A 200 16.53 10.32 -17.12
N ALA A 201 15.34 10.54 -17.68
CA ALA A 201 14.75 9.72 -18.72
C ALA A 201 15.67 9.61 -19.94
N GLU A 202 16.40 10.69 -20.28
CA GLU A 202 17.32 10.68 -21.42
C GLU A 202 18.51 9.73 -21.24
N LEU A 203 19.05 9.65 -20.02
CA LEU A 203 20.08 8.67 -19.69
C LEU A 203 19.52 7.24 -19.76
N TYR A 204 18.29 7.03 -19.27
CA TYR A 204 17.60 5.75 -19.44
C TYR A 204 17.41 5.40 -20.93
N ARG A 205 16.99 6.34 -21.79
CA ARG A 205 16.84 6.10 -23.25
C ARG A 205 18.16 5.68 -23.88
N SER A 206 19.24 6.39 -23.57
CA SER A 206 20.59 6.09 -24.07
C SER A 206 21.09 4.71 -23.64
N PHE A 207 20.80 4.33 -22.39
CA PHE A 207 21.10 2.99 -21.87
C PHE A 207 20.22 1.92 -22.54
N TRP A 208 18.93 2.19 -22.70
CA TRP A 208 17.91 1.21 -23.05
C TRP A 208 17.87 0.88 -24.54
N ALA A 209 17.94 1.89 -25.41
CA ALA A 209 17.80 1.76 -26.85
C ALA A 209 18.67 0.64 -27.48
N PRO A 210 19.99 0.54 -27.20
CA PRO A 210 20.82 -0.52 -27.78
C PRO A 210 20.61 -1.92 -27.13
N ARG A 211 19.89 -2.01 -26.00
CA ARG A 211 19.76 -3.24 -25.20
C ARG A 211 18.39 -3.90 -25.29
N LYS A 212 17.35 -3.13 -25.61
CA LYS A 212 15.95 -3.56 -25.42
C LYS A 212 15.52 -4.83 -26.14
N ALA A 213 16.09 -5.13 -27.30
CA ALA A 213 15.70 -6.29 -28.11
C ALA A 213 16.02 -7.64 -27.47
N SER A 214 17.07 -7.71 -26.63
CA SER A 214 17.55 -8.95 -26.01
C SER A 214 17.76 -8.81 -24.49
N PHE A 215 17.22 -7.74 -23.90
CA PHE A 215 17.40 -7.46 -22.48
C PHE A 215 16.77 -8.54 -21.61
N ARG A 216 17.48 -8.90 -20.55
CA ARG A 216 16.97 -9.80 -19.50
C ARG A 216 16.87 -9.00 -18.20
N PRO A 217 15.72 -9.07 -17.50
CA PRO A 217 15.53 -8.30 -16.29
C PRO A 217 16.43 -8.84 -15.18
N VAL A 218 16.81 -7.99 -14.25
CA VAL A 218 17.63 -8.41 -13.10
C VAL A 218 16.85 -9.37 -12.22
N THR A 219 17.45 -10.52 -11.92
CA THR A 219 16.88 -11.55 -11.03
C THR A 219 17.72 -11.66 -9.77
N GLY A 220 17.36 -10.89 -8.73
CA GLY A 220 18.07 -10.87 -7.45
C GLY A 220 19.30 -9.94 -7.46
N GLY A 221 19.70 -9.51 -6.25
CA GLY A 221 20.71 -8.47 -6.05
C GLY A 221 20.09 -7.14 -5.60
N GLN A 222 20.82 -6.38 -4.76
CA GLN A 222 20.43 -5.01 -4.44
C GLN A 222 20.61 -4.15 -5.70
N PRO A 223 19.66 -3.26 -6.04
CA PRO A 223 19.86 -2.31 -7.12
C PRO A 223 21.14 -1.50 -6.87
N LYS A 224 21.86 -1.13 -7.93
CA LYS A 224 22.99 -0.21 -7.76
C LYS A 224 22.47 1.10 -7.15
N GLY A 225 23.22 1.62 -6.18
CA GLY A 225 22.93 2.91 -5.57
C GLY A 225 22.86 4.01 -6.63
N TRP A 226 22.04 5.03 -6.35
CA TRP A 226 21.86 6.19 -7.21
C TRP A 226 23.20 6.86 -7.55
N GLU A 227 23.60 6.84 -8.82
CA GLU A 227 24.78 7.57 -9.33
C GLU A 227 24.41 9.01 -9.73
N GLY A 228 23.85 9.79 -8.80
CA GLY A 228 23.57 11.21 -9.02
C GLY A 228 24.23 12.10 -7.97
N THR A 229 24.83 13.18 -8.42
CA THR A 229 25.70 14.10 -7.64
C THR A 229 24.96 15.05 -6.69
N SER A 230 23.68 14.81 -6.39
CA SER A 230 22.97 15.58 -5.36
C SER A 230 22.11 14.65 -4.52
N GLU A 231 22.60 14.27 -3.35
CA GLU A 231 21.79 13.73 -2.27
C GLU A 231 20.88 14.87 -1.80
N ARG A 232 19.68 14.97 -2.40
CA ARG A 232 18.70 16.00 -2.02
C ARG A 232 18.22 15.66 -0.61
N LYS A 233 18.52 16.52 0.37
CA LYS A 233 18.16 16.31 1.79
C LYS A 233 16.63 16.29 1.95
N ARG A 234 16.04 15.09 1.98
CA ARG A 234 14.60 14.90 2.18
C ARG A 234 14.24 15.08 3.66
N PRO A 235 13.02 15.55 3.97
CA PRO A 235 12.56 15.59 5.35
C PRO A 235 12.48 14.17 5.90
N THR A 236 12.95 14.00 7.14
CA THR A 236 12.93 12.71 7.83
C THR A 236 11.95 12.73 8.99
N PHE A 237 11.34 11.59 9.28
CA PHE A 237 10.57 11.36 10.49
C PHE A 237 11.18 10.16 11.21
N PHE A 238 11.65 10.34 12.45
CA PHE A 238 12.43 9.33 13.18
C PHE A 238 13.60 8.73 12.37
N GLY A 239 14.29 9.57 11.58
CA GLY A 239 15.44 9.17 10.76
C GLY A 239 15.09 8.55 9.39
N SER A 240 13.84 8.18 9.15
CA SER A 240 13.41 7.65 7.85
C SER A 240 12.90 8.76 6.93
N GLU A 241 13.30 8.72 5.65
CA GLU A 241 12.90 9.72 4.67
C GLU A 241 11.41 9.68 4.35
N ILE A 242 10.78 10.85 4.28
CA ILE A 242 9.45 11.02 3.73
C ILE A 242 9.58 11.18 2.21
N ARG A 243 9.12 10.19 1.44
CA ARG A 243 9.38 10.14 -0.01
C ARG A 243 8.43 11.02 -0.86
N SER A 244 7.34 11.52 -0.28
CA SER A 244 6.30 12.28 -0.99
C SER A 244 6.15 13.72 -0.50
N ASN A 245 5.65 14.57 -1.40
CA ASN A 245 5.22 15.93 -1.15
C ASN A 245 3.71 16.09 -0.86
N ARG A 246 2.93 15.00 -0.80
CA ARG A 246 1.46 15.04 -0.54
C ARG A 246 1.10 14.05 0.56
N VAL A 247 1.32 14.47 1.81
CA VAL A 247 1.42 13.56 2.95
C VAL A 247 0.30 13.78 3.96
N VAL A 248 -0.32 12.70 4.43
CA VAL A 248 -1.19 12.70 5.61
C VAL A 248 -0.43 12.06 6.76
N PHE A 249 -0.12 12.83 7.79
CA PHE A 249 0.41 12.29 9.04
C PHE A 249 -0.75 11.78 9.89
N VAL A 250 -0.73 10.51 10.25
CA VAL A 250 -1.73 9.86 11.11
C VAL A 250 -1.02 9.48 12.41
N ILE A 251 -1.33 10.20 13.48
CA ILE A 251 -0.55 10.18 14.72
C ILE A 251 -1.40 9.61 15.83
N ASP A 252 -0.98 8.46 16.35
CA ASP A 252 -1.60 7.88 17.52
C ASP A 252 -1.41 8.79 18.74
N VAL A 253 -2.54 9.14 19.36
CA VAL A 253 -2.63 9.82 20.65
C VAL A 253 -3.41 8.96 21.63
N SER A 254 -3.37 7.64 21.49
CA SER A 254 -3.98 6.70 22.43
C SER A 254 -3.34 6.78 23.81
N GLY A 255 -4.02 6.27 24.84
CA GLY A 255 -3.54 6.32 26.22
C GLY A 255 -2.18 5.64 26.44
N SER A 256 -1.77 4.68 25.59
CA SER A 256 -0.44 4.05 25.65
C SER A 256 0.71 5.03 25.41
N MET A 257 0.47 6.09 24.64
CA MET A 257 1.47 7.10 24.29
C MET A 257 1.95 7.95 25.49
N HIS A 258 1.34 7.79 26.68
CA HIS A 258 1.87 8.31 27.95
C HIS A 258 3.04 7.50 28.50
N ALA A 259 3.31 6.31 27.98
CA ALA A 259 4.43 5.50 28.40
C ALA A 259 5.75 6.23 28.11
N ALA A 260 6.72 6.06 29.02
CA ALA A 260 8.09 6.50 28.80
C ALA A 260 8.94 5.30 28.36
N ASP A 261 9.70 5.47 27.29
CA ASP A 261 10.60 4.41 26.83
C ASP A 261 11.75 4.19 27.83
N PRO A 262 12.25 2.95 27.96
CA PRO A 262 13.35 2.64 28.87
C PRO A 262 14.57 3.50 28.54
N PRO A 263 15.41 3.83 29.55
CA PRO A 263 16.62 4.59 29.27
C PRO A 263 17.52 3.77 28.33
N PRO A 264 18.31 4.42 27.44
CA PRO A 264 19.30 3.73 26.65
C PRO A 264 20.17 2.85 27.55
N ARG A 265 20.44 1.60 27.14
CA ARG A 265 21.35 0.74 27.90
C ARG A 265 22.70 1.46 28.00
N GLU A 266 23.16 1.72 29.21
CA GLU A 266 24.54 2.16 29.43
C GLU A 266 25.45 1.17 28.70
N ARG A 267 26.30 1.68 27.81
CA ARG A 267 27.44 0.92 27.31
C ARG A 267 28.33 0.64 28.53
N THR A 268 28.09 -0.47 29.21
CA THR A 268 29.02 -0.99 30.20
C THR A 268 30.29 -1.36 29.43
N GLY A 269 31.23 -0.42 29.40
CA GLY A 269 32.55 -0.64 28.85
C GLY A 269 33.22 -1.74 29.65
N SER A 270 33.17 -2.97 29.14
CA SER A 270 34.11 -3.99 29.57
C SER A 270 35.47 -3.62 28.98
N PRO A 271 36.49 -3.29 29.80
CA PRO A 271 37.82 -3.03 29.27
C PRO A 271 38.40 -4.39 28.84
N GLY A 272 38.54 -4.63 27.52
CA GLY A 272 39.40 -5.71 27.03
C GLY A 272 38.87 -6.66 25.94
N GLY A 273 37.81 -6.33 25.19
CA GLY A 273 37.39 -7.14 24.04
C GLY A 273 38.02 -6.67 22.73
N ARG A 274 39.01 -7.39 22.18
CA ARG A 274 39.58 -7.14 20.84
C ARG A 274 38.45 -7.10 19.78
N GLN A 275 38.40 -6.01 19.02
CA GLN A 275 37.56 -5.88 17.81
C GLN A 275 37.95 -6.96 16.80
N GLY A 276 37.03 -7.89 16.54
CA GLY A 276 37.08 -8.75 15.36
C GLY A 276 36.65 -7.98 14.11
N PRO A 277 37.08 -8.40 12.89
CA PRO A 277 36.86 -7.64 11.67
C PRO A 277 35.37 -7.56 11.33
N LYS A 278 34.89 -6.34 11.04
CA LYS A 278 33.58 -6.08 10.44
C LYS A 278 33.51 -6.76 9.07
N THR A 279 32.54 -7.63 8.86
CA THR A 279 32.18 -8.13 7.53
C THR A 279 30.79 -7.65 7.17
N GLY A 280 30.74 -6.75 6.18
CA GLY A 280 29.70 -6.58 5.17
C GLY A 280 28.24 -6.39 5.58
N ALA A 281 27.80 -5.13 5.66
CA ALA A 281 26.65 -4.59 4.91
C ALA A 281 26.65 -3.07 5.12
N GLY A 282 26.48 -2.30 4.04
CA GLY A 282 26.59 -0.84 4.05
C GLY A 282 25.47 -0.18 4.85
N GLU A 283 25.75 0.17 6.10
CA GLU A 283 25.06 1.25 6.79
C GLU A 283 25.80 2.55 6.47
N GLY A 284 25.28 3.31 5.51
CA GLY A 284 25.54 4.74 5.48
C GLY A 284 25.10 5.30 6.82
N GLY A 285 26.00 5.96 7.54
CA GLY A 285 25.71 6.54 8.85
C GLY A 285 24.63 7.60 8.70
N ALA A 286 23.38 7.21 8.91
CA ALA A 286 22.30 8.14 9.13
C ALA A 286 22.63 8.92 10.41
N GLU A 287 22.70 10.24 10.29
CA GLU A 287 22.80 11.15 11.42
C GLU A 287 21.65 10.83 12.39
N GLU A 288 21.96 10.50 13.65
CA GLU A 288 20.92 10.18 14.64
C GLU A 288 19.95 11.38 14.71
N PRO A 289 18.63 11.15 14.55
CA PRO A 289 17.67 12.24 14.54
C PRO A 289 17.73 13.00 15.87
N PRO A 290 17.51 14.33 15.87
CA PRO A 290 17.60 15.12 17.10
C PRO A 290 16.68 14.52 18.16
N GLU A 291 17.23 14.21 19.34
CA GLU A 291 16.47 13.53 20.39
C GLU A 291 15.55 14.51 21.11
N ALA A 292 14.30 14.08 21.35
CA ALA A 292 13.43 14.81 22.27
C ALA A 292 14.01 14.71 23.69
N THR A 293 13.97 15.79 24.45
CA THR A 293 14.43 15.79 25.86
C THR A 293 13.57 14.90 26.75
N SER A 294 12.36 14.57 26.32
CA SER A 294 11.41 13.68 27.02
C SER A 294 11.49 12.25 26.47
N ARG A 295 11.44 11.26 27.36
CA ARG A 295 11.29 9.84 27.01
C ARG A 295 9.82 9.43 26.84
N VAL A 296 8.88 10.32 27.14
CA VAL A 296 7.44 10.05 26.96
C VAL A 296 7.12 10.00 25.46
N ARG A 297 6.47 8.93 25.01
CA ARG A 297 6.24 8.66 23.58
C ARG A 297 5.48 9.76 22.87
N ILE A 298 4.43 10.30 23.48
CA ILE A 298 3.68 11.42 22.89
C ILE A 298 4.56 12.66 22.70
N ASP A 299 5.44 12.97 23.66
CA ASP A 299 6.36 14.12 23.54
C ASP A 299 7.39 13.88 22.43
N ARG A 300 7.92 12.66 22.33
CA ARG A 300 8.83 12.26 21.24
C ARG A 300 8.15 12.39 19.88
N ALA A 301 6.93 11.88 19.75
CA ALA A 301 6.15 11.95 18.53
C ALA A 301 5.86 13.40 18.12
N LYS A 302 5.39 14.24 19.06
CA LYS A 302 5.18 15.68 18.85
C LYS A 302 6.44 16.38 18.37
N TYR A 303 7.57 16.14 19.05
CA TYR A 303 8.85 16.75 18.69
C TYR A 303 9.29 16.37 17.28
N GLN A 304 9.33 15.06 16.96
CA GLN A 304 9.75 14.56 15.65
C GLN A 304 8.82 15.03 14.53
N LEU A 305 7.51 15.07 14.78
CA LEU A 305 6.53 15.54 13.80
C LEU A 305 6.73 17.03 13.50
N ALA A 306 6.97 17.85 14.52
CA ALA A 306 7.27 19.26 14.33
C ALA A 306 8.57 19.48 13.52
N GLN A 307 9.61 18.67 13.75
CA GLN A 307 10.84 18.72 12.94
C GLN A 307 10.58 18.31 11.49
N ALA A 308 9.87 17.21 11.27
CA ALA A 308 9.52 16.74 9.93
C ALA A 308 8.75 17.81 9.15
N ILE A 309 7.72 18.42 9.76
CA ILE A 309 6.91 19.49 9.16
C ILE A 309 7.74 20.73 8.85
N LYS A 310 8.63 21.13 9.77
CA LYS A 310 9.53 22.26 9.55
C LYS A 310 10.43 22.03 8.33
N ALA A 311 10.89 20.80 8.15
CA ALA A 311 11.77 20.38 7.06
C ALA A 311 11.06 20.14 5.71
N LEU A 312 9.72 20.07 5.66
CA LEU A 312 8.99 19.91 4.40
C LEU A 312 9.32 21.05 3.40
N PRO A 313 9.54 20.76 2.11
CA PRO A 313 9.78 21.81 1.13
C PRO A 313 8.51 22.66 0.92
N PRO A 314 8.62 23.94 0.49
CA PRO A 314 7.45 24.80 0.26
C PRO A 314 6.45 24.27 -0.78
N SER A 315 6.92 23.42 -1.70
CA SER A 315 6.12 22.72 -2.70
C SER A 315 5.25 21.60 -2.12
N ALA A 316 5.60 21.08 -0.93
CA ALA A 316 4.84 20.02 -0.28
C ALA A 316 3.50 20.54 0.26
N LYS A 317 2.54 19.63 0.32
CA LYS A 317 1.26 19.80 1.00
C LYS A 317 1.10 18.69 2.02
N PHE A 318 0.56 19.03 3.18
CA PHE A 318 0.35 18.06 4.25
C PHE A 318 -0.92 18.35 5.03
N THR A 319 -1.37 17.33 5.76
CA THR A 319 -2.27 17.50 6.90
C THR A 319 -1.89 16.52 8.00
N ILE A 320 -2.48 16.70 9.18
CA ILE A 320 -2.26 15.85 10.36
C ILE A 320 -3.62 15.41 10.88
N LEU A 321 -3.77 14.10 11.06
CA LEU A 321 -4.87 13.46 11.76
C LEU A 321 -4.30 12.88 13.06
N ALA A 322 -4.71 13.39 14.20
CA ALA A 322 -4.43 12.76 15.49
C ALA A 322 -5.60 11.86 15.85
N TYR A 323 -5.32 10.61 16.19
CA TYR A 323 -6.37 9.63 16.47
C TYR A 323 -6.13 8.89 17.79
N SER A 324 -7.21 8.52 18.44
CA SER A 324 -7.22 7.56 19.53
C SER A 324 -8.37 6.58 19.30
N GLY A 325 -9.22 6.36 20.28
CA GLY A 325 -10.38 5.50 20.18
C GLY A 325 -11.34 5.78 21.32
N ALA A 326 -12.60 5.42 21.12
CA ALA A 326 -13.69 5.71 22.04
C ALA A 326 -14.39 4.43 22.50
N MET A 327 -15.04 4.48 23.66
CA MET A 327 -16.00 3.44 24.01
C MET A 327 -17.22 3.59 23.09
N LEU A 328 -17.44 2.59 22.23
CA LEU A 328 -18.64 2.53 21.41
C LEU A 328 -19.86 2.22 22.30
N PRO A 329 -20.98 2.97 22.21
CA PRO A 329 -22.18 2.67 22.97
C PRO A 329 -22.69 1.25 22.67
N PRO A 330 -23.23 0.51 23.65
CA PRO A 330 -23.88 -0.77 23.39
C PRO A 330 -24.96 -0.63 22.30
N GLY A 331 -24.96 -1.52 21.32
CA GLY A 331 -25.92 -1.47 20.20
C GLY A 331 -25.53 -0.54 19.05
N SER A 332 -24.41 0.19 19.13
CA SER A 332 -23.87 0.98 17.99
C SER A 332 -23.43 0.14 16.78
N ALA A 333 -23.39 -1.19 16.94
CA ALA A 333 -23.25 -2.18 15.87
C ALA A 333 -24.55 -2.40 15.05
N GLN A 334 -25.70 -1.89 15.50
CA GLN A 334 -27.00 -2.22 14.90
C GLN A 334 -27.57 -1.05 14.09
N GLY A 335 -27.50 -1.18 12.76
CA GLY A 335 -28.12 -0.28 11.79
C GLY A 335 -27.13 0.63 11.06
N GLY A 336 -27.34 0.78 9.74
CA GLY A 336 -26.43 1.52 8.85
C GLY A 336 -25.34 0.64 8.23
N ASP A 337 -24.47 1.25 7.43
CA ASP A 337 -23.31 0.55 6.86
C ASP A 337 -22.25 0.34 7.97
N PRO A 338 -21.93 -0.92 8.36
CA PRO A 338 -20.91 -1.21 9.36
C PRO A 338 -19.50 -0.79 8.91
N ASP A 339 -19.32 -0.49 7.62
CA ASP A 339 -18.12 0.10 7.06
C ASP A 339 -18.28 1.59 6.76
N ALA A 340 -19.25 2.32 7.32
CA ALA A 340 -19.27 3.79 7.26
C ALA A 340 -18.16 4.41 8.13
N LEU A 341 -17.61 5.58 7.79
CA LEU A 341 -16.62 6.23 8.67
C LEU A 341 -17.29 6.66 9.98
N LEU A 342 -16.63 6.43 11.11
CA LEU A 342 -17.14 6.88 12.40
C LEU A 342 -17.15 8.42 12.48
N PRO A 343 -18.17 9.04 13.11
CA PRO A 343 -18.12 10.48 13.38
C PRO A 343 -16.93 10.79 14.30
N PRO A 344 -16.22 11.92 14.13
CA PRO A 344 -15.00 12.21 14.88
C PRO A 344 -15.20 12.32 16.40
N VAL A 345 -16.45 12.55 16.83
CA VAL A 345 -16.85 12.58 18.24
C VAL A 345 -17.87 11.47 18.51
N ILE A 346 -17.60 10.64 19.52
CA ILE A 346 -18.48 9.56 19.97
C ILE A 346 -18.70 9.71 21.48
N GLY A 347 -19.95 9.83 21.92
CA GLY A 347 -20.27 9.96 23.35
C GLY A 347 -19.63 11.17 24.02
N GLY A 348 -19.37 12.25 23.28
CA GLY A 348 -18.65 13.44 23.77
C GLY A 348 -17.12 13.31 23.78
N PHE A 349 -16.58 12.17 23.34
CA PHE A 349 -15.14 11.95 23.22
C PHE A 349 -14.69 12.11 21.76
N GLU A 350 -13.79 13.05 21.52
CA GLU A 350 -13.20 13.31 20.21
C GLU A 350 -12.02 12.36 19.96
N TRP A 351 -12.29 11.25 19.28
CA TRP A 351 -11.29 10.22 18.97
C TRP A 351 -10.49 10.54 17.71
N LEU A 352 -10.98 11.44 16.86
CA LEU A 352 -10.30 11.86 15.63
C LEU A 352 -10.28 13.39 15.55
N GLN A 353 -9.07 13.95 15.56
CA GLN A 353 -8.82 15.37 15.43
C GLN A 353 -8.03 15.62 14.15
N ALA A 354 -8.36 16.69 13.43
CA ALA A 354 -7.63 17.09 12.23
C ALA A 354 -7.13 18.52 12.39
N TRP A 355 -5.83 18.75 12.17
CA TRP A 355 -5.29 20.11 12.08
C TRP A 355 -5.92 20.87 10.92
N GLN A 356 -6.03 20.20 9.76
CA GLN A 356 -6.73 20.69 8.57
C GLN A 356 -7.52 19.55 7.93
N PRO A 357 -8.72 19.80 7.39
CA PRO A 357 -9.52 18.76 6.74
C PRO A 357 -8.98 18.36 5.35
N LYS A 358 -8.05 19.13 4.79
CA LYS A 358 -7.47 18.91 3.45
C LYS A 358 -5.97 19.16 3.48
N LEU A 359 -5.28 18.64 2.47
CA LEU A 359 -3.87 18.95 2.23
C LEU A 359 -3.65 20.46 2.10
N THR A 360 -2.77 20.98 2.94
CA THR A 360 -2.43 22.40 3.02
C THR A 360 -0.96 22.60 2.66
N SER A 361 -0.66 23.60 1.83
CA SER A 361 0.71 23.92 1.41
C SER A 361 1.62 24.18 2.62
N ALA A 362 2.85 23.69 2.57
CA ALA A 362 3.86 23.82 3.62
C ALA A 362 4.52 25.22 3.66
N SER A 363 3.69 26.26 3.71
CA SER A 363 4.12 27.63 3.96
C SER A 363 4.61 27.81 5.39
N ASP A 364 5.43 28.82 5.66
CA ASP A 364 5.92 29.11 7.02
C ASP A 364 4.78 29.35 8.01
N ARG A 365 3.69 29.98 7.55
CA ARG A 365 2.46 30.18 8.34
C ARG A 365 1.79 28.86 8.68
N SER A 366 1.62 27.99 7.69
CA SER A 366 1.01 26.68 7.87
C SER A 366 1.86 25.79 8.79
N LYS A 367 3.17 25.77 8.60
CA LYS A 367 4.12 25.04 9.46
C LYS A 367 4.06 25.52 10.91
N SER A 368 4.02 26.84 11.12
CA SER A 368 3.93 27.43 12.46
C SER A 368 2.58 27.10 13.13
N SER A 369 1.48 27.17 12.37
CA SER A 369 0.15 26.79 12.86
C SER A 369 0.07 25.31 13.21
N ALA A 370 0.64 24.43 12.37
CA ALA A 370 0.70 23.00 12.64
C ALA A 370 1.54 22.71 13.89
N ALA A 371 2.70 23.35 14.05
CA ALA A 371 3.55 23.19 15.23
C ALA A 371 2.83 23.58 16.53
N ALA A 372 2.08 24.69 16.52
CA ALA A 372 1.27 25.10 17.67
C ALA A 372 0.18 24.07 17.98
N TRP A 373 -0.52 23.57 16.96
CA TRP A 373 -1.56 22.54 17.12
C TRP A 373 -0.99 21.21 17.64
N ILE A 374 0.18 20.80 17.14
CA ILE A 374 0.89 19.60 17.62
C ILE A 374 1.21 19.72 19.11
N ASP A 375 1.59 20.92 19.57
CA ASP A 375 1.92 21.13 20.97
C ASP A 375 0.71 20.93 21.92
N GLU A 376 -0.51 21.09 21.41
CA GLU A 376 -1.73 20.90 22.17
C GLU A 376 -2.20 19.44 22.26
N LEU A 377 -1.60 18.52 21.49
CA LEU A 377 -1.98 17.11 21.47
C LEU A 377 -1.78 16.43 22.83
N LYS A 378 -2.78 15.62 23.22
CA LYS A 378 -2.81 14.88 24.48
C LYS A 378 -3.17 13.44 24.24
N ALA A 379 -2.39 12.54 24.86
CA ALA A 379 -2.67 11.12 24.81
C ALA A 379 -3.94 10.77 25.64
N ASN A 380 -4.86 9.97 25.09
CA ASN A 380 -6.10 9.53 25.74
C ASN A 380 -6.75 8.40 24.94
N GLY A 381 -7.75 7.70 25.51
CA GLY A 381 -8.57 6.75 24.75
C GLY A 381 -7.85 5.46 24.34
N SER A 382 -8.53 4.68 23.49
CA SER A 382 -8.02 3.44 22.88
C SER A 382 -7.36 3.73 21.52
N THR A 383 -7.20 2.73 20.65
CA THR A 383 -6.45 2.85 19.38
C THR A 383 -7.32 2.39 18.21
N PHE A 384 -7.90 3.32 17.45
CA PHE A 384 -8.74 3.05 16.26
C PHE A 384 -7.97 3.23 14.93
N THR A 385 -6.86 2.49 14.75
CA THR A 385 -5.99 2.50 13.57
C THR A 385 -6.72 2.34 12.21
N TYR A 386 -7.59 1.34 12.05
CA TYR A 386 -8.42 1.13 10.86
C TYR A 386 -9.26 2.38 10.54
N ASN A 387 -9.97 2.93 11.52
CA ASN A 387 -10.82 4.11 11.28
C ASN A 387 -9.98 5.37 11.01
N ALA A 388 -8.80 5.49 11.61
CA ALA A 388 -7.87 6.58 11.33
C ALA A 388 -7.33 6.52 9.89
N LEU A 389 -6.94 5.33 9.42
CA LEU A 389 -6.52 5.12 8.03
C LEU A 389 -7.67 5.36 7.05
N ARG A 390 -8.89 4.96 7.41
CA ARG A 390 -10.09 5.31 6.62
C ARG A 390 -10.28 6.81 6.47
N ALA A 391 -10.17 7.55 7.57
CA ALA A 391 -10.22 9.01 7.50
C ALA A 391 -9.09 9.58 6.63
N ALA A 392 -7.89 9.00 6.69
CA ALA A 392 -6.78 9.41 5.85
C ALA A 392 -7.03 9.15 4.34
N PHE A 393 -7.69 8.04 3.97
CA PHE A 393 -8.06 7.76 2.57
C PHE A 393 -9.12 8.71 2.00
N GLU A 394 -9.86 9.43 2.85
CA GLU A 394 -10.78 10.49 2.46
C GLU A 394 -10.09 11.83 2.18
N VAL A 395 -8.82 11.99 2.57
CA VAL A 395 -8.05 13.19 2.27
C VAL A 395 -7.68 13.20 0.78
N THR A 396 -8.37 14.02 0.02
CA THR A 396 -8.17 14.16 -1.43
C THR A 396 -6.76 14.63 -1.77
N ASP A 397 -6.25 14.19 -2.92
CA ASP A 397 -4.91 14.48 -3.46
C ASP A 397 -3.72 13.91 -2.66
N ALA A 398 -3.96 13.25 -1.52
CA ALA A 398 -2.91 12.51 -0.82
C ALA A 398 -2.46 11.30 -1.64
N ASP A 399 -1.16 11.06 -1.65
CA ASP A 399 -0.58 9.83 -2.21
C ASP A 399 0.19 9.03 -1.16
N THR A 400 0.46 9.60 0.02
CA THR A 400 1.23 8.96 1.08
C THR A 400 0.61 9.22 2.46
N ILE A 401 0.49 8.16 3.24
CA ILE A 401 0.12 8.18 4.65
C ILE A 401 1.38 7.84 5.47
N VAL A 402 1.66 8.63 6.49
CA VAL A 402 2.67 8.35 7.50
C VAL A 402 1.94 8.05 8.80
N LEU A 403 1.86 6.77 9.17
CA LEU A 403 1.21 6.29 10.39
C LEU A 403 2.22 6.11 11.51
N LEU A 404 2.00 6.73 12.65
CA LEU A 404 2.73 6.46 13.88
C LEU A 404 1.80 5.85 14.92
N SER A 405 2.19 4.72 15.52
CA SER A 405 1.44 4.06 16.60
C SER A 405 2.37 3.41 17.63
N ASP A 406 1.93 3.37 18.89
CA ASP A 406 2.55 2.54 19.93
C ASP A 406 1.62 1.44 20.48
N GLY A 407 0.38 1.40 19.99
CA GLY A 407 -0.67 0.48 20.42
C GLY A 407 -1.15 -0.43 19.30
N ALA A 408 -1.48 -1.67 19.66
CA ALA A 408 -2.20 -2.57 18.77
C ALA A 408 -3.62 -2.03 18.51
N PRO A 409 -4.18 -2.25 17.31
CA PRO A 409 -5.55 -1.87 17.01
C PRO A 409 -6.55 -2.50 18.01
N THR A 410 -7.61 -1.77 18.35
CA THR A 410 -8.60 -2.16 19.38
C THR A 410 -10.05 -2.12 18.88
N GLU A 411 -10.23 -2.05 17.56
CA GLU A 411 -11.53 -1.88 16.93
C GLU A 411 -12.43 -3.09 17.05
N ILE A 412 -13.73 -2.78 17.06
CA ILE A 412 -14.81 -3.76 17.00
C ILE A 412 -15.37 -3.75 15.58
N ASP A 413 -15.53 -4.94 15.00
CA ASP A 413 -16.31 -5.12 13.79
C ASP A 413 -17.77 -4.81 14.09
N ARG A 414 -18.30 -3.74 13.49
CA ARG A 414 -19.69 -3.32 13.73
C ARG A 414 -20.72 -4.25 13.11
N ALA A 415 -20.34 -5.13 12.18
CA ALA A 415 -21.26 -6.13 11.65
C ALA A 415 -21.50 -7.28 12.64
N THR A 416 -20.46 -7.69 13.37
CA THR A 416 -20.48 -8.86 14.26
C THR A 416 -20.49 -8.50 15.76
N GLY A 417 -20.11 -7.27 16.09
CA GLY A 417 -19.89 -6.80 17.46
C GLY A 417 -18.64 -7.40 18.13
N GLN A 418 -17.78 -8.10 17.39
CA GLN A 418 -16.58 -8.75 17.92
C GLN A 418 -15.33 -7.90 17.68
N PRO A 419 -14.29 -8.00 18.54
CA PRO A 419 -12.99 -7.40 18.24
C PRO A 419 -12.45 -7.89 16.89
N MET A 420 -11.91 -6.97 16.08
CA MET A 420 -11.23 -7.34 14.84
C MET A 420 -9.83 -7.88 15.13
N SER A 421 -9.45 -8.96 14.45
CA SER A 421 -8.07 -9.42 14.45
C SER A 421 -7.18 -8.48 13.60
N PRO A 422 -5.85 -8.45 13.82
CA PRO A 422 -4.92 -7.72 12.98
C PRO A 422 -5.05 -8.07 11.49
N GLU A 423 -5.27 -9.34 11.17
CA GLU A 423 -5.43 -9.84 9.79
C GLU A 423 -6.69 -9.28 9.15
N GLN A 424 -7.81 -9.23 9.89
CA GLN A 424 -9.06 -8.62 9.40
C GLN A 424 -8.89 -7.13 9.13
N ILE A 425 -8.09 -6.43 9.95
CA ILE A 425 -7.80 -5.01 9.75
C ILE A 425 -6.92 -4.82 8.51
N LEU A 426 -5.89 -5.64 8.32
CA LEU A 426 -5.05 -5.61 7.12
C LEU A 426 -5.87 -5.85 5.85
N GLU A 427 -6.73 -6.87 5.83
CA GLU A 427 -7.61 -7.18 4.68
C GLU A 427 -8.52 -5.98 4.35
N LYS A 428 -9.14 -5.37 5.37
CA LYS A 428 -9.99 -4.20 5.16
C LYS A 428 -9.20 -2.98 4.65
N ILE A 429 -7.99 -2.74 5.16
CA ILE A 429 -7.13 -1.65 4.67
C ILE A 429 -6.70 -1.90 3.22
N GLU A 430 -6.33 -3.13 2.89
CA GLU A 430 -5.95 -3.50 1.53
C GLU A 430 -7.13 -3.27 0.56
N ALA A 431 -8.34 -3.68 0.94
CA ALA A 431 -9.55 -3.43 0.16
C ALA A 431 -9.81 -1.94 -0.08
N LEU A 432 -9.58 -1.09 0.94
CA LEU A 432 -9.69 0.37 0.80
C LEU A 432 -8.62 0.96 -0.11
N ASN A 433 -7.38 0.52 0.05
CA ASN A 433 -6.25 1.06 -0.69
C ASN A 433 -6.14 0.50 -2.12
N ARG A 434 -6.85 -0.61 -2.43
CA ARG A 434 -6.90 -1.23 -3.75
C ARG A 434 -7.06 -0.22 -4.89
N PHE A 435 -8.00 0.69 -4.71
CA PHE A 435 -8.36 1.70 -5.72
C PHE A 435 -7.66 3.05 -5.51
N LYS A 436 -7.22 3.35 -4.28
CA LYS A 436 -6.59 4.63 -3.96
C LYS A 436 -5.08 4.60 -4.25
N ARG A 437 -4.44 3.45 -4.04
CA ARG A 437 -3.00 3.20 -4.27
C ARG A 437 -2.11 4.22 -3.57
N LEU A 438 -2.42 4.58 -2.32
CA LEU A 438 -1.55 5.39 -1.47
C LEU A 438 -0.42 4.52 -0.92
N ARG A 439 0.76 5.12 -0.73
CA ARG A 439 1.83 4.54 0.07
C ARG A 439 1.49 4.68 1.55
N ILE A 440 1.74 3.67 2.37
CA ILE A 440 1.58 3.76 3.85
C ILE A 440 2.92 3.45 4.52
N ASP A 441 3.60 4.49 5.00
CA ASP A 441 4.80 4.35 5.83
C ASP A 441 4.39 4.24 7.30
N THR A 442 4.93 3.27 8.03
CA THR A 442 4.52 2.98 9.41
C THR A 442 5.69 3.14 10.37
N PHE A 443 5.41 3.72 11.53
CA PHE A 443 6.38 4.04 12.58
C PHE A 443 5.85 3.48 13.89
N GLY A 444 6.55 2.47 14.43
CA GLY A 444 6.13 1.77 15.63
C GLY A 444 7.11 1.94 16.77
N PHE A 445 6.66 2.34 17.95
CA PHE A 445 7.51 2.29 19.15
C PHE A 445 7.80 0.84 19.55
N ASP A 446 9.04 0.58 19.98
CA ASP A 446 9.38 -0.71 20.56
C ASP A 446 8.58 -0.95 21.85
N THR A 447 7.63 -1.87 21.78
CA THR A 447 6.80 -2.27 22.91
C THR A 447 7.25 -3.59 23.55
N ALA A 448 8.24 -4.28 22.99
CA ALA A 448 8.69 -5.59 23.47
C ALA A 448 9.23 -5.54 24.90
N ASN A 449 9.76 -4.39 25.34
CA ASN A 449 10.27 -4.16 26.69
C ASN A 449 9.38 -3.23 27.54
N SER A 450 8.18 -2.88 27.08
CA SER A 450 7.31 -1.90 27.75
C SER A 450 6.72 -2.39 29.09
N GLY A 451 6.96 -3.63 29.50
CA GLY A 451 6.50 -4.20 30.77
C GLY A 451 4.97 -4.35 30.86
N ARG A 452 4.22 -3.95 29.83
CA ARG A 452 2.79 -4.24 29.70
C ARG A 452 2.62 -5.72 29.41
N ALA A 453 2.27 -6.48 30.44
CA ALA A 453 1.66 -7.79 30.24
C ALA A 453 0.47 -7.62 29.29
N ALA A 454 0.35 -8.51 28.30
CA ALA A 454 -0.86 -8.60 27.49
C ALA A 454 -2.06 -8.66 28.43
N ILE A 455 -2.98 -7.69 28.33
CA ILE A 455 -4.22 -7.75 29.09
C ILE A 455 -5.04 -8.85 28.43
N PRO A 456 -5.43 -9.94 29.13
CA PRO A 456 -6.25 -11.00 28.53
C PRO A 456 -7.53 -10.39 27.95
N GLY A 457 -7.72 -10.53 26.63
CA GLY A 457 -8.88 -10.00 25.91
C GLY A 457 -8.75 -8.58 25.35
N PHE A 458 -7.61 -7.89 25.52
CA PHE A 458 -7.35 -6.56 24.95
C PHE A 458 -6.04 -6.54 24.17
N GLY A 459 -6.16 -6.87 22.88
CA GLY A 459 -5.11 -6.67 21.88
C GLY A 459 -4.01 -7.73 21.90
N PRO A 460 -3.30 -7.89 20.77
CA PRO A 460 -2.18 -8.81 20.67
C PRO A 460 -0.93 -8.21 21.37
N SER A 461 0.08 -9.04 21.62
CA SER A 461 1.30 -8.67 22.36
C SER A 461 2.14 -7.62 21.61
N GLY A 462 3.15 -7.04 22.27
CA GLY A 462 4.03 -6.04 21.62
C GLY A 462 4.76 -6.54 20.37
N ALA A 463 5.06 -7.85 20.30
CA ALA A 463 5.64 -8.48 19.10
C ALA A 463 4.64 -8.52 17.94
N ASP A 464 3.35 -8.64 18.23
CA ASP A 464 2.29 -8.72 17.23
C ASP A 464 1.98 -7.32 16.63
N LEU A 465 2.22 -6.24 17.39
CA LEU A 465 2.14 -4.87 16.86
C LEU A 465 3.25 -4.58 15.84
N ASP A 466 4.50 -4.94 16.13
CA ASP A 466 5.64 -4.72 15.22
C ASP A 466 5.39 -5.46 13.89
N GLN A 467 4.95 -6.71 13.95
CA GLN A 467 4.59 -7.49 12.77
C GLN A 467 3.41 -6.88 12.01
N PHE A 468 2.32 -6.49 12.70
CA PHE A 468 1.19 -5.81 12.08
C PHE A 468 1.60 -4.53 11.33
N MET A 469 2.42 -3.67 11.95
CA MET A 469 2.88 -2.42 11.33
C MET A 469 3.80 -2.68 10.13
N ARG A 470 4.64 -3.73 10.18
CA ARG A 470 5.46 -4.18 9.04
C ARG A 470 4.60 -4.66 7.88
N ASP A 471 3.63 -5.53 8.16
CA ASP A 471 2.76 -6.09 7.13
C ASP A 471 1.89 -5.00 6.50
N LEU A 472 1.37 -4.08 7.31
CA LEU A 472 0.63 -2.91 6.85
C LEU A 472 1.45 -2.05 5.89
N ALA A 473 2.69 -1.70 6.24
CA ALA A 473 3.54 -0.93 5.35
C ALA A 473 3.85 -1.72 4.07
N LYS A 474 4.24 -2.98 4.21
CA LYS A 474 4.66 -3.83 3.09
C LYS A 474 3.55 -4.05 2.08
N SER A 475 2.33 -4.37 2.52
CA SER A 475 1.18 -4.59 1.62
C SER A 475 0.71 -3.31 0.92
N ASN A 476 1.13 -2.13 1.41
CA ASN A 476 0.77 -0.83 0.86
C ASN A 476 1.97 -0.08 0.25
N GLY A 477 3.03 -0.80 -0.13
CA GLY A 477 4.20 -0.23 -0.83
C GLY A 477 4.97 0.81 -0.02
N GLY A 478 4.86 0.78 1.31
CA GLY A 478 5.57 1.61 2.26
C GLY A 478 6.73 0.91 2.96
N ALA A 479 7.31 1.58 3.94
CA ALA A 479 8.37 1.07 4.80
C ALA A 479 7.98 1.16 6.27
N TYR A 480 8.42 0.18 7.06
CA TYR A 480 8.28 0.19 8.51
C TYR A 480 9.57 0.66 9.18
N THR A 481 9.43 1.59 10.13
CA THR A 481 10.51 2.07 10.99
C THR A 481 10.20 1.73 12.44
N GLN A 482 11.09 0.95 13.06
CA GLN A 482 11.03 0.72 14.50
C GLN A 482 11.68 1.90 15.24
N ILE A 483 10.91 2.54 16.11
CA ILE A 483 11.39 3.61 16.99
C ILE A 483 11.96 2.96 18.26
N ARG A 484 13.23 3.23 18.52
CA ARG A 484 13.96 2.74 19.70
C ARG A 484 13.99 3.74 20.84
#